data_AF-A0A543G2N9-F1
#
_entry.id   AF-A0A543G2N9-F1
#
_cell.length_a   1.000
_cell.length_b   1.000
_cell.length_c   1.000
_cell.angle_alpha   90.00
_cell.angle_beta   90.00
_cell.angle_gamma   90.00
#
_symmetry.space_group_name_H-M   'P 1'
#
loop_
_entity.id
_entity.type
_entity.pdbx_description
1 polymer ?
#
loop_
_entity_poly.entity_id
_entity_poly.type
_entity_poly.pdbx_seq_one_letter_code
_entity_poly.pdbx_strand_id
1 'polypeptide(L)'
;MWPILVGAGLIAIIAKAFSEEEDNKTISITSKKKIFISFAIEDETYRDYLVQQAKNERSPFNFVDMSVKSPWNEDEWKKRCRTKIKKCDGMIVMLSKQTYHSSGARWEIKCAREEGIPVIGMHIKKNDKGTIPPELKGKPIIEWSWENLSNSINKIKK
;
A
#
# COMPACT_ATOMS: atom_id res chain seq x y z
N MET A 1 9.01 14.20 71.32
CA MET A 1 10.02 13.14 71.43
C MET A 1 9.84 12.20 70.24
N TRP A 2 10.62 12.44 69.16
CA TRP A 2 10.96 11.57 68.00
C TRP A 2 9.83 11.03 67.05
N PRO A 3 10.01 10.93 65.71
CA PRO A 3 10.74 11.78 64.74
C PRO A 3 9.98 12.07 63.41
N ILE A 4 10.65 12.85 62.55
CA ILE A 4 10.47 13.02 61.10
C ILE A 4 10.95 11.75 60.34
N LEU A 5 10.35 11.40 59.18
CA LEU A 5 11.02 10.85 57.96
C LEU A 5 9.95 10.56 56.87
N VAL A 6 9.90 11.34 55.77
CA VAL A 6 10.52 11.09 54.44
C VAL A 6 9.52 10.54 53.42
N GLY A 7 9.41 11.22 52.27
CA GLY A 7 8.71 10.66 51.11
C GLY A 7 8.21 11.62 50.03
N ALA A 8 8.49 12.93 50.09
CA ALA A 8 8.19 13.84 48.98
C ALA A 8 9.34 13.86 47.97
N GLY A 9 9.39 12.87 47.08
CA GLY A 9 10.35 12.90 45.98
C GLY A 9 10.77 11.52 45.49
N LEU A 10 9.86 10.80 44.85
CA LEU A 10 10.25 9.81 43.82
C LEU A 10 9.09 9.40 42.90
N ILE A 11 7.83 9.57 43.33
CA ILE A 11 6.66 9.09 42.55
C ILE A 11 6.47 9.85 41.23
N ALA A 12 6.85 11.15 41.16
CA ALA A 12 6.70 11.93 39.92
C ALA A 12 7.69 11.54 38.81
N ILE A 13 8.87 11.02 39.16
CA ILE A 13 9.90 10.65 38.16
C ILE A 13 9.52 9.33 37.48
N ILE A 14 8.95 8.39 38.22
CA ILE A 14 8.53 7.09 37.68
C ILE A 14 7.37 7.28 36.69
N ALA A 15 6.38 8.13 37.00
CA ALA A 15 5.28 8.40 36.07
C ALA A 15 5.75 9.02 34.74
N LYS A 16 6.75 9.92 34.77
CA LYS A 16 7.24 10.58 33.55
C LYS A 16 8.00 9.63 32.61
N ALA A 17 8.72 8.64 33.16
CA ALA A 17 9.40 7.62 32.37
C ALA A 17 8.43 6.60 31.73
N PHE A 18 7.27 6.36 32.36
CA PHE A 18 6.22 5.48 31.81
C PHE A 18 5.25 6.20 30.85
N SER A 19 5.19 7.53 30.87
CA SER A 19 4.34 8.31 29.94
C SER A 19 4.94 8.52 28.55
N GLU A 20 6.25 8.47 28.38
CA GLU A 20 6.89 8.69 27.06
C GLU A 20 6.79 7.47 26.12
N GLU A 21 6.50 6.26 26.64
CA GLU A 21 6.29 5.07 25.81
C GLU A 21 4.84 4.95 25.28
N GLU A 22 3.84 5.52 25.97
CA GLU A 22 2.43 5.44 25.55
C GLU A 22 2.07 6.46 24.44
N ASP A 23 2.75 7.59 24.37
CA ASP A 23 2.50 8.60 23.31
C ASP A 23 3.05 8.16 21.94
N ASN A 24 4.09 7.32 21.88
CA ASN A 24 4.60 6.78 20.61
C ASN A 24 3.71 5.65 20.06
N LYS A 25 3.02 4.91 20.92
CA LYS A 25 2.08 3.84 20.50
C LYS A 25 0.76 4.41 19.99
N THR A 26 0.37 5.57 20.48
CA THR A 26 -0.90 6.24 20.14
C THR A 26 -0.86 6.96 18.79
N ILE A 27 0.33 7.29 18.26
CA ILE A 27 0.52 7.96 16.96
C ILE A 27 0.42 7.00 15.74
N SER A 28 0.31 5.68 15.92
CA SER A 28 0.37 4.71 14.80
C SER A 28 -0.91 3.92 14.48
N ILE A 29 -2.05 4.16 15.15
CA ILE A 29 -3.33 3.58 14.71
C ILE A 29 -4.01 4.45 13.64
N THR A 30 -3.23 5.21 12.86
CA THR A 30 -3.66 5.62 11.52
C THR A 30 -3.93 4.34 10.71
N SER A 31 -5.21 4.02 10.55
CA SER A 31 -5.73 3.00 9.66
C SER A 31 -4.86 2.90 8.39
N LYS A 32 -4.12 1.80 8.23
CA LYS A 32 -3.18 1.59 7.12
C LYS A 32 -3.85 1.88 5.78
N LYS A 33 -3.13 2.54 4.86
CA LYS A 33 -3.68 2.79 3.52
C LYS A 33 -3.92 1.47 2.79
N LYS A 34 -5.07 1.32 2.15
CA LYS A 34 -5.42 0.16 1.32
C LYS A 34 -5.01 0.44 -0.12
N ILE A 35 -4.06 -0.32 -0.62
CA ILE A 35 -3.48 -0.11 -1.93
C ILE A 35 -3.79 -1.29 -2.83
N PHE A 36 -4.50 -1.05 -3.93
CA PHE A 36 -4.78 -2.08 -4.92
C PHE A 36 -3.52 -2.35 -5.75
N ILE A 37 -3.10 -3.62 -5.91
CA ILE A 37 -2.03 -3.99 -6.84
C ILE A 37 -2.65 -4.49 -8.14
N SER A 38 -2.33 -3.83 -9.25
CA SER A 38 -2.62 -4.31 -10.59
C SER A 38 -1.34 -4.80 -11.26
N PHE A 39 -1.36 -6.02 -11.81
CA PHE A 39 -0.19 -6.67 -12.39
C PHE A 39 -0.59 -7.66 -13.49
N ALA A 40 0.32 -7.98 -14.41
CA ALA A 40 0.12 -9.07 -15.37
C ALA A 40 0.33 -10.41 -14.65
N ILE A 41 -0.47 -11.44 -14.96
CA ILE A 41 -0.40 -12.73 -14.25
C ILE A 41 0.98 -13.39 -14.35
N GLU A 42 1.70 -13.14 -15.45
CA GLU A 42 3.07 -13.58 -15.69
C GLU A 42 4.08 -12.96 -14.71
N ASP A 43 3.72 -11.85 -14.06
CA ASP A 43 4.54 -11.15 -13.07
C ASP A 43 4.14 -11.50 -11.62
N GLU A 44 3.37 -12.57 -11.39
CA GLU A 44 2.88 -12.98 -10.06
C GLU A 44 4.01 -13.12 -9.02
N THR A 45 5.16 -13.66 -9.40
CA THR A 45 6.32 -13.78 -8.50
C THR A 45 6.78 -12.43 -7.94
N TYR A 46 6.72 -11.37 -8.75
CA TYR A 46 7.04 -10.02 -8.30
C TYR A 46 5.96 -9.49 -7.37
N ARG A 47 4.68 -9.74 -7.67
CA ARG A 47 3.59 -9.40 -6.73
C ARG A 47 3.86 -10.01 -5.37
N ASP A 48 4.25 -11.28 -5.32
CA ASP A 48 4.50 -11.99 -4.07
C ASP A 48 5.66 -11.38 -3.28
N TYR A 49 6.73 -10.94 -3.94
CA TYR A 49 7.82 -10.21 -3.29
C TYR A 49 7.34 -8.88 -2.69
N LEU A 50 6.51 -8.13 -3.43
CA LEU A 50 5.97 -6.86 -2.97
C LEU A 50 5.04 -7.05 -1.76
N VAL A 51 4.17 -8.06 -1.80
CA VAL A 51 3.28 -8.42 -0.69
C VAL A 51 4.08 -8.84 0.53
N GLN A 52 5.13 -9.65 0.36
CA GLN A 52 6.02 -10.04 1.45
C GLN A 52 6.73 -8.83 2.08
N GLN A 53 7.21 -7.90 1.26
CA GLN A 53 7.84 -6.67 1.73
C GLN A 53 6.90 -5.83 2.61
N ALA A 54 5.60 -5.74 2.24
CA ALA A 54 4.60 -5.00 3.00
C ALA A 54 4.14 -5.66 4.31
N LYS A 55 4.48 -6.93 4.57
CA LYS A 55 4.18 -7.60 5.84
C LYS A 55 5.04 -7.11 7.00
N ASN A 56 6.09 -6.32 6.74
CA ASN A 56 6.85 -5.66 7.79
C ASN A 56 5.90 -4.80 8.65
N GLU A 57 5.92 -4.96 9.97
CA GLU A 57 5.00 -4.27 10.90
C GLU A 57 5.02 -2.74 10.71
N ARG A 58 6.19 -2.20 10.31
CA ARG A 58 6.41 -0.77 10.04
C ARG A 58 5.84 -0.29 8.70
N SER A 59 5.25 -1.16 7.88
CA SER A 59 4.61 -0.75 6.63
C SER A 59 3.32 0.05 6.92
N PRO A 60 3.21 1.32 6.47
CA PRO A 60 2.04 2.16 6.72
C PRO A 60 0.86 1.85 5.77
N PHE A 61 0.98 0.81 4.93
CA PHE A 61 -0.02 0.40 3.95
C PHE A 61 -0.16 -1.13 3.88
N ASN A 62 -1.32 -1.55 3.39
CA ASN A 62 -1.66 -2.94 3.10
C ASN A 62 -2.04 -3.06 1.63
N PHE A 63 -1.65 -4.18 1.02
CA PHE A 63 -2.02 -4.48 -0.35
C PHE A 63 -3.34 -5.25 -0.44
N VAL A 64 -4.10 -4.94 -1.49
CA VAL A 64 -5.31 -5.63 -1.90
C VAL A 64 -5.08 -6.07 -3.35
N ASP A 65 -5.33 -7.33 -3.65
CA ASP A 65 -5.28 -7.81 -5.03
C ASP A 65 -6.46 -8.72 -5.37
N MET A 66 -6.54 -9.06 -6.65
CA MET A 66 -7.58 -9.89 -7.26
C MET A 66 -7.05 -11.21 -7.81
N SER A 67 -5.87 -11.68 -7.37
CA SER A 67 -5.16 -12.82 -7.98
C SER A 67 -5.86 -14.19 -7.83
N VAL A 68 -7.09 -14.23 -7.32
CA VAL A 68 -7.84 -15.48 -7.16
C VAL A 68 -8.33 -15.95 -8.53
N LYS A 69 -7.79 -17.09 -8.99
CA LYS A 69 -8.38 -17.87 -10.08
C LYS A 69 -9.76 -18.32 -9.64
N SER A 70 -10.79 -17.65 -10.11
CA SER A 70 -12.15 -17.89 -9.67
C SER A 70 -13.03 -18.08 -10.90
N PRO A 71 -14.03 -18.98 -10.86
CA PRO A 71 -14.80 -19.41 -12.04
C PRO A 71 -15.83 -18.37 -12.50
N TRP A 72 -15.63 -17.08 -12.20
CA TRP A 72 -16.57 -16.03 -12.56
C TRP A 72 -16.50 -15.76 -14.06
N ASN A 73 -17.65 -15.40 -14.64
CA ASN A 73 -17.66 -14.78 -15.96
C ASN A 73 -17.04 -13.37 -15.89
N GLU A 74 -16.71 -12.83 -17.06
CA GLU A 74 -15.99 -11.56 -17.18
C GLU A 74 -16.75 -10.38 -16.52
N ASP A 75 -18.07 -10.31 -16.69
CA ASP A 75 -18.89 -9.22 -16.15
C ASP A 75 -18.95 -9.24 -14.62
N GLU A 76 -19.08 -10.43 -14.04
CA GLU A 76 -19.06 -10.60 -12.59
C GLU A 76 -17.68 -10.28 -12.01
N TRP A 77 -16.61 -10.71 -12.69
CA TRP A 77 -15.25 -10.33 -12.33
C TRP A 77 -15.08 -8.81 -12.32
N LYS A 78 -15.51 -8.11 -13.38
CA LYS A 78 -15.45 -6.65 -13.48
C LYS A 78 -16.23 -5.96 -12.35
N LYS A 79 -17.45 -6.40 -12.06
CA LYS A 79 -18.28 -5.83 -10.96
C LYS A 79 -17.60 -5.98 -9.60
N ARG A 80 -17.05 -7.17 -9.31
CA ARG A 80 -16.34 -7.43 -8.04
C ARG A 80 -15.02 -6.66 -7.96
N CYS A 81 -14.26 -6.62 -9.05
CA CYS A 81 -13.00 -5.91 -9.13
C CYS A 81 -13.20 -4.40 -8.91
N ARG A 82 -14.18 -3.79 -9.60
CA ARG A 82 -14.59 -2.39 -9.39
C ARG A 82 -14.94 -2.10 -7.94
N THR A 83 -15.74 -2.97 -7.32
CA THR A 83 -16.13 -2.83 -5.90
C THR A 83 -14.92 -2.83 -4.96
N LYS A 84 -13.90 -3.64 -5.24
CA LYS A 84 -12.66 -3.67 -4.46
C LYS A 84 -11.79 -2.45 -4.70
N ILE A 85 -11.61 -2.04 -5.95
CA ILE A 85 -10.85 -0.84 -6.33
C ILE A 85 -11.41 0.39 -5.60
N LYS A 86 -12.74 0.56 -5.59
CA LYS A 86 -13.42 1.67 -4.89
C LYS A 86 -13.18 1.73 -3.38
N LYS A 87 -12.82 0.60 -2.76
CA LYS A 87 -12.55 0.50 -1.31
C LYS A 87 -11.07 0.75 -0.97
N CYS A 88 -10.24 1.01 -1.97
CA CYS A 88 -8.81 1.28 -1.81
C CYS A 88 -8.56 2.79 -1.85
N ASP A 89 -7.55 3.23 -1.11
CA ASP A 89 -7.09 4.62 -1.08
C ASP A 89 -6.23 4.95 -2.31
N GLY A 90 -5.66 3.93 -2.96
CA GLY A 90 -4.83 4.08 -4.15
C GLY A 90 -4.59 2.77 -4.89
N MET A 91 -3.90 2.87 -6.03
CA MET A 91 -3.49 1.74 -6.87
C MET A 91 -2.00 1.86 -7.25
N ILE A 92 -1.27 0.75 -7.10
CA ILE A 92 0.04 0.54 -7.69
C ILE A 92 -0.09 -0.40 -8.89
N VAL A 93 0.46 0.01 -10.02
CA VAL A 93 0.52 -0.79 -11.24
C VAL A 93 1.94 -1.32 -11.39
N MET A 94 2.10 -2.63 -11.31
CA MET A 94 3.37 -3.31 -11.56
C MET A 94 3.63 -3.34 -13.06
N LEU A 95 4.57 -2.49 -13.50
CA LEU A 95 4.92 -2.28 -14.90
C LEU A 95 6.06 -3.20 -15.34
N SER A 96 5.76 -4.01 -16.34
CA SER A 96 6.68 -4.84 -17.10
C SER A 96 6.30 -4.81 -18.59
N LYS A 97 7.05 -5.52 -19.42
CA LYS A 97 6.66 -5.78 -20.83
C LYS A 97 5.32 -6.52 -20.98
N GLN A 98 4.89 -7.27 -19.97
CA GLN A 98 3.63 -8.03 -20.02
C GLN A 98 2.41 -7.15 -19.74
N THR A 99 2.59 -6.04 -18.99
CA THR A 99 1.47 -5.18 -18.57
C THR A 99 0.69 -4.60 -19.75
N TYR A 100 1.35 -4.28 -20.87
CA TYR A 100 0.69 -3.77 -22.08
C TYR A 100 -0.29 -4.79 -22.71
N HIS A 101 0.00 -6.08 -22.54
CA HIS A 101 -0.77 -7.18 -23.11
C HIS A 101 -1.81 -7.75 -22.13
N SER A 102 -1.72 -7.44 -20.84
CA SER A 102 -2.69 -7.88 -19.84
C SER A 102 -3.99 -7.07 -19.92
N SER A 103 -5.01 -7.64 -20.55
CA SER A 103 -6.35 -7.04 -20.61
C SER A 103 -6.94 -6.80 -19.22
N GLY A 104 -6.71 -7.72 -18.28
CA GLY A 104 -7.12 -7.59 -16.88
C GLY A 104 -6.48 -6.38 -16.20
N ALA A 105 -5.14 -6.29 -16.21
CA ALA A 105 -4.44 -5.17 -15.60
C ALA A 105 -4.83 -3.83 -16.23
N ARG A 106 -4.91 -3.77 -17.57
CA ARG A 106 -5.33 -2.55 -18.28
C ARG A 106 -6.75 -2.13 -17.94
N TRP A 107 -7.67 -3.10 -17.81
CA TRP A 107 -9.02 -2.83 -17.38
C TRP A 107 -9.05 -2.28 -15.95
N GLU A 108 -8.27 -2.84 -15.03
CA GLU A 108 -8.16 -2.35 -13.65
C GLU A 108 -7.65 -0.91 -13.59
N ILE A 109 -6.60 -0.57 -14.36
CA ILE A 109 -6.04 0.79 -14.45
C ILE A 109 -7.11 1.77 -14.94
N LYS A 110 -7.83 1.39 -16.00
CA LYS A 110 -8.93 2.20 -16.53
C LYS A 110 -10.02 2.41 -15.48
N CYS A 111 -10.44 1.34 -14.81
CA CYS A 111 -11.45 1.38 -13.76
C CYS A 111 -11.02 2.29 -12.60
N ALA A 112 -9.79 2.18 -12.12
CA ALA A 112 -9.28 3.04 -11.05
C ALA A 112 -9.32 4.51 -11.43
N ARG A 113 -9.01 4.85 -12.68
CA ARG A 113 -9.11 6.23 -13.17
C ARG A 113 -10.55 6.73 -13.22
N GLU A 114 -11.48 5.91 -13.71
CA GLU A 114 -12.91 6.25 -13.75
C GLU A 114 -13.47 6.47 -12.33
N GLU A 115 -13.01 5.68 -11.36
CA GLU A 115 -13.41 5.81 -9.95
C GLU A 115 -12.63 6.90 -9.18
N GLY A 116 -11.75 7.65 -9.85
CA GLY A 116 -10.97 8.71 -9.22
C GLY A 116 -9.89 8.22 -8.23
N ILE A 117 -9.55 6.93 -8.25
CA ILE A 117 -8.52 6.36 -7.38
C ILE A 117 -7.13 6.83 -7.86
N PRO A 118 -6.25 7.34 -6.97
CA PRO A 118 -4.88 7.67 -7.31
C PRO A 118 -4.12 6.45 -7.84
N VAL A 119 -3.55 6.57 -9.05
CA VAL A 119 -2.81 5.49 -9.71
C VAL A 119 -1.35 5.88 -9.87
N ILE A 120 -0.44 4.99 -9.48
CA ILE A 120 1.00 5.11 -9.67
C ILE A 120 1.51 3.87 -10.42
N GLY A 121 2.31 4.08 -11.45
CA GLY A 121 3.08 3.01 -12.09
C GLY A 121 4.39 2.73 -11.35
N MET A 122 4.77 1.47 -11.26
CA MET A 122 6.07 1.07 -10.69
C MET A 122 6.72 0.03 -11.58
N HIS A 123 7.85 0.38 -12.18
CA HIS A 123 8.64 -0.59 -12.95
C HIS A 123 9.23 -1.65 -12.03
N ILE A 124 8.90 -2.91 -12.33
CA ILE A 124 9.33 -4.04 -11.49
C ILE A 124 10.75 -4.52 -11.81
N LYS A 125 11.27 -4.14 -12.97
CA LYS A 125 12.64 -4.41 -13.40
C LYS A 125 13.33 -3.11 -13.79
N LYS A 126 14.63 -3.00 -13.45
CA LYS A 126 15.47 -1.85 -13.79
C LYS A 126 15.75 -1.79 -15.30
N ASN A 127 16.11 -2.93 -15.87
CA ASN A 127 16.28 -3.15 -17.30
C ASN A 127 15.07 -3.96 -17.79
N ASP A 128 14.55 -3.72 -18.99
CA ASP A 128 13.31 -4.35 -19.51
C ASP A 128 12.01 -3.79 -18.89
N LYS A 129 11.81 -2.47 -19.01
CA LYS A 129 10.68 -1.73 -18.45
C LYS A 129 9.35 -1.92 -19.19
N GLY A 130 9.39 -2.35 -20.45
CA GLY A 130 8.21 -2.51 -21.30
C GLY A 130 7.56 -1.20 -21.73
N THR A 131 6.44 -1.32 -22.45
CA THR A 131 5.63 -0.18 -22.92
C THR A 131 4.61 0.23 -21.86
N ILE A 132 4.50 1.53 -21.60
CA ILE A 132 3.49 2.08 -20.68
C ILE A 132 2.11 1.95 -21.34
N PRO A 133 1.13 1.27 -20.70
CA PRO A 133 -0.23 1.19 -21.23
C PRO A 133 -0.87 2.57 -21.37
N PRO A 134 -1.72 2.80 -22.38
CA PRO A 134 -2.36 4.10 -22.60
C PRO A 134 -3.23 4.52 -21.41
N GLU A 135 -3.81 3.56 -20.68
CA GLU A 135 -4.59 3.79 -19.48
C GLU A 135 -3.76 4.44 -18.37
N LEU A 136 -2.44 4.20 -18.33
CA LEU A 136 -1.54 4.77 -17.33
C LEU A 136 -0.91 6.11 -17.77
N LYS A 137 -1.17 6.56 -19.00
CA LYS A 137 -0.59 7.81 -19.52
C LYS A 137 -0.90 9.01 -18.62
N GLY A 138 0.13 9.79 -18.30
CA GLY A 138 0.04 10.98 -17.45
C GLY A 138 -0.02 10.69 -15.95
N LYS A 139 0.14 9.43 -15.52
CA LYS A 139 0.29 9.06 -14.11
C LYS A 139 1.77 9.02 -13.70
N PRO A 140 2.10 9.25 -12.42
CA PRO A 140 3.46 9.11 -11.94
C PRO A 140 3.96 7.68 -12.13
N ILE A 141 5.22 7.55 -12.57
CA ILE A 141 5.89 6.27 -12.74
C ILE A 141 7.19 6.31 -11.94
N ILE A 142 7.38 5.31 -11.09
CA ILE A 142 8.55 5.15 -10.23
C ILE A 142 9.30 3.85 -10.57
N GLU A 143 10.53 3.75 -10.11
CA GLU A 143 11.25 2.47 -10.07
C GLU A 143 10.99 1.76 -8.75
N TRP A 144 10.98 0.42 -8.75
CA TRP A 144 10.84 -0.34 -7.52
C TRP A 144 12.01 -0.06 -6.57
N SER A 145 11.70 0.67 -5.51
CA SER A 145 12.45 0.69 -4.25
C SER A 145 11.47 0.92 -3.11
N TRP A 146 11.84 0.52 -1.88
CA TRP A 146 11.00 0.77 -0.71
C TRP A 146 10.75 2.26 -0.51
N GLU A 147 11.78 3.08 -0.68
CA GLU A 147 11.72 4.52 -0.53
C GLU A 147 10.74 5.15 -1.52
N ASN A 148 10.85 4.83 -2.81
CA ASN A 148 9.95 5.36 -3.84
C ASN A 148 8.50 4.95 -3.57
N LEU A 149 8.29 3.68 -3.21
CA LEU A 149 6.97 3.13 -2.91
C LEU A 149 6.33 3.83 -1.70
N SER A 150 7.05 3.87 -0.57
CA SER A 150 6.59 4.50 0.66
C SER A 150 6.29 5.98 0.47
N ASN A 151 7.21 6.73 -0.17
CA ASN A 151 7.03 8.15 -0.46
C ASN A 151 5.82 8.41 -1.37
N SER A 152 5.60 7.55 -2.37
CA SER A 152 4.47 7.70 -3.30
C SER A 152 3.14 7.39 -2.61
N ILE A 153 3.08 6.35 -1.79
CA ILE A 153 1.87 5.99 -1.02
C ILE A 153 1.58 7.02 0.07
N ASN A 154 2.59 7.63 0.69
CA ASN A 154 2.38 8.68 1.69
C ASN A 154 1.73 9.94 1.13
N LYS A 155 1.97 10.27 -0.15
CA LYS A 155 1.35 11.41 -0.85
C LYS A 155 -0.13 11.19 -1.19
N ILE A 156 -0.62 9.95 -1.12
CA ILE A 156 -2.04 9.64 -1.34
C ILE A 156 -2.84 10.16 -0.14
N LYS A 157 -3.81 11.04 -0.40
CA LYS A 157 -4.74 11.51 0.63
C LYS A 157 -5.76 10.40 0.91
N LYS A 158 -6.03 10.17 2.18
CA LYS A 158 -7.10 9.28 2.63
C LYS A 158 -8.39 10.06 2.79
#